data_AF-A0A2G5VBX8-F1
#
_entry.id   AF-A0A2G5VBX8-F1
#
_cell.length_a   1.000
_cell.length_b   1.000
_cell.length_c   1.000
_cell.angle_alpha   90.00
_cell.angle_beta   90.00
_cell.angle_gamma   90.00
#
_symmetry.space_group_name_H-M   'P 1'
#
loop_
_entity.id
_entity.type
_entity.pdbx_description
1 polymer ?
#
loop_
_entity_poly.entity_id
_entity_poly.type
_entity_poly.pdbx_seq_one_letter_code
_entity_poly.pdbx_strand_id
1 'polypeptide(L)'
;MSDNEEEKTFSLCQVFNFVKNMEKDEERDGDVVKRFGVYWKIQLRNDTMGDTRYVYPHLICESPQSGSWSVSGTCDIIVGGNPFKTGEKFEFDSYKKRLNSSYVYTGYFPEYRIGDSAAVEYHVTINKMTGIKEKEKSMNFDDDVAKESSDAVLVVGDQKFYVNKMYLSFHSKYFKSLFSGNFEESGKSEIELKDIDPKDFQEFLEVLYAVSSIEDDNVFKILKLSDFLAAEIIFRRCEDFFMDVSKESLKFKLQLTTKYKLPELRKKCFNGMTKSTNFKDLIPENSADFDSEVWKEFFLKAISLI
;
A
#
# COMPACT_ATOMS: atom_id res chain seq x y z
N MET A 1 -10.09 27.88 -2.16
CA MET A 1 -8.88 27.05 -2.32
C MET A 1 -9.40 25.65 -2.55
N SER A 2 -9.12 25.06 -3.71
CA SER A 2 -9.51 23.69 -4.00
C SER A 2 -8.70 22.78 -3.08
N ASP A 3 -9.38 22.08 -2.17
CA ASP A 3 -8.82 20.91 -1.53
C ASP A 3 -8.39 19.96 -2.66
N ASN A 4 -7.09 19.89 -2.91
CA ASN A 4 -6.52 18.78 -3.68
C ASN A 4 -6.70 17.57 -2.76
N GLU A 5 -7.88 16.96 -2.77
CA GLU A 5 -8.01 15.59 -2.27
C GLU A 5 -6.99 14.76 -3.04
N GLU A 6 -5.99 14.24 -2.32
CA GLU A 6 -5.00 13.31 -2.88
C GLU A 6 -5.74 12.22 -3.66
N GLU A 7 -5.32 12.01 -4.91
CA GLU A 7 -5.93 11.02 -5.79
C GLU A 7 -5.77 9.64 -5.14
N LYS A 8 -6.89 8.97 -4.84
CA LYS A 8 -6.90 7.68 -4.15
C LYS A 8 -6.59 6.57 -5.14
N THR A 9 -5.30 6.37 -5.41
CA THR A 9 -4.81 5.37 -6.37
C THR A 9 -4.03 4.24 -5.70
N PHE A 10 -4.13 3.03 -6.24
CA PHE A 10 -3.32 1.88 -5.81
C PHE A 10 -3.31 0.78 -6.86
N SER A 11 -2.39 -0.17 -6.72
CA SER A 11 -2.30 -1.35 -7.58
C SER A 11 -2.50 -2.65 -6.79
N LEU A 12 -3.16 -3.62 -7.41
CA LEU A 12 -3.26 -5.00 -6.92
C LEU A 12 -2.64 -5.92 -7.96
N CYS A 13 -1.82 -6.88 -7.53
CA CYS A 13 -1.20 -7.86 -8.42
C CYS A 13 -1.37 -9.26 -7.83
N GLN A 14 -1.86 -10.19 -8.63
CA GLN A 14 -2.03 -11.59 -8.24
C GLN A 14 -1.53 -12.51 -9.35
N VAL A 15 -0.74 -13.51 -8.95
CA VAL A 15 -0.38 -14.64 -9.82
C VAL A 15 -1.21 -15.85 -9.40
N PHE A 16 -2.01 -16.37 -10.32
CA PHE A 16 -2.76 -17.60 -10.14
C PHE A 16 -2.00 -18.74 -10.80
N ASN A 17 -1.66 -19.78 -10.02
CA ASN A 17 -1.02 -20.98 -10.55
C ASN A 17 -2.07 -22.00 -10.99
N PHE A 18 -1.67 -22.92 -11.87
CA PHE A 18 -2.45 -24.04 -12.39
C PHE A 18 -3.76 -23.64 -13.07
N VAL A 19 -3.73 -22.59 -13.90
CA VAL A 19 -4.94 -22.03 -14.55
C VAL A 19 -5.57 -23.02 -15.54
N LYS A 20 -4.76 -23.76 -16.31
CA LYS A 20 -5.25 -24.82 -17.21
C LYS A 20 -5.98 -25.95 -16.50
N ASN A 21 -5.67 -26.17 -15.22
CA ASN A 21 -6.24 -27.24 -14.42
C ASN A 21 -7.52 -26.79 -13.70
N MET A 22 -7.95 -25.54 -13.87
CA MET A 22 -9.18 -25.08 -13.25
C MET A 22 -10.37 -25.86 -13.82
N GLU A 23 -11.28 -26.27 -12.94
CA GLU A 23 -12.55 -26.89 -13.32
C GLU A 23 -13.50 -25.84 -13.90
N LYS A 24 -14.55 -26.31 -14.57
CA LYS A 24 -15.61 -25.42 -15.05
C LYS A 24 -16.28 -24.74 -13.85
N ASP A 25 -16.52 -23.44 -13.97
CA ASP A 25 -17.10 -22.58 -12.92
C ASP A 25 -16.25 -22.45 -11.64
N GLU A 26 -15.01 -22.95 -11.65
CA GLU A 26 -14.10 -22.77 -10.52
C GLU A 26 -13.71 -21.29 -10.37
N GLU A 27 -13.81 -20.79 -9.13
CA GLU A 27 -13.33 -19.47 -8.73
C GLU A 27 -12.13 -19.62 -7.79
N ARG A 28 -11.06 -18.88 -8.06
CA ARG A 28 -9.89 -18.78 -7.17
C ARG A 28 -9.72 -17.35 -6.72
N ASP A 29 -9.69 -17.16 -5.40
CA ASP A 29 -9.40 -15.86 -4.80
C ASP A 29 -7.90 -15.64 -4.67
N GLY A 30 -7.47 -14.42 -4.97
CA GLY A 30 -6.15 -13.90 -4.62
C GLY A 30 -6.08 -13.38 -3.19
N ASP A 31 -4.95 -12.77 -2.88
CA ASP A 31 -4.72 -12.16 -1.58
C ASP A 31 -5.67 -10.98 -1.33
N VAL A 32 -6.25 -10.95 -0.13
CA VAL A 32 -7.10 -9.85 0.32
C VAL A 32 -6.22 -8.72 0.82
N VAL A 33 -6.36 -7.53 0.23
CA VAL A 33 -5.62 -6.33 0.56
C VAL A 33 -6.61 -5.26 1.00
N LYS A 34 -6.44 -4.71 2.20
CA LYS A 34 -7.20 -3.53 2.62
C LYS A 34 -6.66 -2.32 1.84
N ARG A 35 -7.47 -1.34 1.45
CA ARG A 35 -7.05 -0.01 0.97
C ARG A 35 -8.18 0.98 1.26
N PHE A 36 -7.84 2.14 1.81
CA PHE A 36 -8.81 3.20 2.10
C PHE A 36 -10.01 2.71 2.95
N GLY A 37 -9.75 1.76 3.87
CA GLY A 37 -10.79 1.24 4.78
C GLY A 37 -11.72 0.17 4.19
N VAL A 38 -11.47 -0.29 2.96
CA VAL A 38 -12.21 -1.39 2.32
C VAL A 38 -11.26 -2.49 1.85
N TYR A 39 -11.76 -3.72 1.72
CA TYR A 39 -11.00 -4.87 1.28
C TYR A 39 -11.15 -5.10 -0.21
N TRP A 40 -10.03 -5.39 -0.85
CA TRP A 40 -9.93 -5.67 -2.26
C TRP A 40 -9.27 -7.02 -2.48
N LYS A 41 -9.70 -7.72 -3.52
CA LYS A 41 -8.99 -8.90 -4.03
C LYS A 41 -9.23 -9.06 -5.51
N ILE A 42 -8.32 -9.75 -6.18
CA ILE A 42 -8.54 -10.26 -7.54
C ILE A 42 -9.09 -11.67 -7.40
N GLN A 43 -10.14 -12.01 -8.15
CA GLN A 43 -10.65 -13.36 -8.25
C GLN A 43 -10.59 -13.81 -9.71
N LEU A 44 -10.05 -15.00 -9.94
CA LEU A 44 -10.04 -15.62 -11.26
C LEU A 44 -11.16 -16.64 -11.34
N ARG A 45 -12.13 -16.43 -12.24
CA ARG A 45 -13.14 -17.46 -12.56
C ARG A 45 -12.79 -18.13 -13.88
N ASN A 46 -12.96 -19.44 -13.93
CA ASN A 46 -12.82 -20.23 -15.13
C ASN A 46 -14.18 -20.73 -15.62
N ASP A 47 -14.40 -20.70 -16.93
CA ASP A 47 -15.54 -21.34 -17.59
C ASP A 47 -15.06 -22.11 -18.83
N THR A 48 -15.81 -23.13 -19.22
CA THR A 48 -15.53 -23.95 -20.40
C THR A 48 -16.78 -24.20 -21.22
N MET A 49 -16.67 -23.98 -22.53
CA MET A 49 -17.69 -24.28 -23.52
C MET A 49 -17.05 -25.05 -24.67
N GLY A 50 -17.32 -26.35 -24.73
CA GLY A 50 -16.58 -27.27 -25.60
C GLY A 50 -15.08 -27.25 -25.26
N ASP A 51 -14.24 -27.13 -26.28
CA ASP A 51 -12.78 -27.04 -26.12
C ASP A 51 -12.29 -25.61 -25.81
N THR A 52 -13.20 -24.62 -25.81
CA THR A 52 -12.85 -23.24 -25.50
C THR A 52 -12.98 -22.99 -24.01
N ARG A 53 -11.90 -22.47 -23.41
CA ARG A 53 -11.86 -22.04 -22.02
C ARG A 53 -11.84 -20.52 -21.96
N TYR A 54 -12.53 -19.98 -20.96
CA TYR A 54 -12.71 -18.56 -20.70
C TYR A 54 -12.25 -18.26 -19.28
N VAL A 55 -11.40 -17.26 -19.13
CA VAL A 55 -10.86 -16.82 -17.84
C VAL A 55 -11.32 -15.40 -17.58
N TYR A 56 -11.95 -15.18 -16.42
CA TYR A 56 -12.54 -13.92 -16.01
C TYR A 56 -11.78 -13.37 -14.79
N PRO A 57 -10.90 -12.36 -14.97
CA PRO A 57 -10.19 -11.72 -13.89
C PRO A 57 -11.07 -10.64 -13.22
N HIS A 58 -11.82 -10.99 -12.19
CA HIS A 58 -12.68 -10.06 -11.47
C HIS A 58 -11.94 -9.23 -10.42
N LEU A 59 -12.24 -7.94 -10.34
CA LEU A 59 -11.94 -7.12 -9.17
C LEU A 59 -13.11 -7.22 -8.18
N ILE A 60 -12.79 -7.55 -6.93
CA ILE A 60 -13.77 -7.63 -5.84
C ILE A 60 -13.46 -6.53 -4.82
N CYS A 61 -14.51 -5.84 -4.37
CA CYS A 61 -14.46 -4.83 -3.32
C CYS A 61 -15.51 -5.18 -2.24
N GLU A 62 -15.06 -5.28 -1.00
CA GLU A 62 -15.93 -5.53 0.16
C GLU A 62 -15.61 -4.56 1.30
N SER A 63 -16.65 -3.96 1.88
CA SER A 63 -16.50 -3.14 3.10
C SER A 63 -16.65 -3.99 4.36
N PRO A 64 -15.82 -3.78 5.40
CA PRO A 64 -16.08 -4.32 6.74
C PRO A 64 -17.33 -3.74 7.40
N GLN A 65 -17.82 -2.59 6.90
CA GLN A 65 -18.83 -1.80 7.59
C GLN A 65 -20.22 -2.33 7.28
N SER A 66 -21.07 -2.43 8.31
CA SER A 66 -22.49 -2.71 8.16
C SER A 66 -23.22 -1.46 7.68
N GLY A 67 -24.13 -1.61 6.72
CA GLY A 67 -24.93 -0.53 6.16
C GLY A 67 -24.64 -0.24 4.69
N SER A 68 -25.23 0.86 4.19
CA SER A 68 -25.07 1.29 2.80
C SER A 68 -23.71 1.98 2.62
N TRP A 69 -22.88 1.41 1.76
CA TRP A 69 -21.61 1.99 1.32
C TRP A 69 -21.53 1.95 -0.19
N SER A 70 -20.70 2.82 -0.78
CA SER A 70 -20.35 2.71 -2.19
C SER A 70 -18.91 3.16 -2.45
N VAL A 71 -18.27 2.55 -3.45
CA VAL A 71 -16.98 2.96 -3.99
C VAL A 71 -17.09 2.97 -5.51
N SER A 72 -16.74 4.08 -6.14
CA SER A 72 -16.76 4.20 -7.60
C SER A 72 -15.49 4.87 -8.11
N GLY A 73 -15.12 4.51 -9.34
CA GLY A 73 -13.83 4.89 -9.89
C GLY A 73 -13.59 4.31 -11.26
N THR A 74 -12.31 4.28 -11.63
CA THR A 74 -11.81 3.68 -12.86
C THR A 74 -10.67 2.73 -12.55
N CYS A 75 -10.51 1.70 -13.38
CA CYS A 75 -9.35 0.84 -13.30
C CYS A 75 -8.81 0.44 -14.66
N ASP A 76 -7.50 0.24 -14.71
CA ASP A 76 -6.83 -0.45 -15.80
C ASP A 76 -6.59 -1.91 -15.40
N ILE A 77 -6.77 -2.83 -16.34
CA ILE A 77 -6.61 -4.27 -16.17
C ILE A 77 -5.46 -4.71 -17.06
N ILE A 78 -4.47 -5.36 -16.46
CA ILE A 78 -3.29 -5.88 -17.14
C ILE A 78 -3.24 -7.40 -16.92
N VAL A 79 -3.06 -8.17 -17.98
CA VAL A 79 -2.96 -9.63 -17.90
C VAL A 79 -1.66 -10.08 -18.59
N GLY A 80 -0.83 -10.82 -17.86
CA GLY A 80 0.48 -11.26 -18.35
C GLY A 80 1.44 -10.14 -18.74
N GLY A 81 1.26 -8.95 -18.16
CA GLY A 81 2.02 -7.74 -18.48
C GLY A 81 1.53 -6.97 -19.71
N ASN A 82 0.40 -7.37 -20.32
CA ASN A 82 -0.20 -6.67 -21.44
C ASN A 82 -1.50 -5.98 -21.02
N PRO A 83 -1.77 -4.73 -21.48
CA PRO A 83 -3.03 -4.06 -21.23
C PRO A 83 -4.20 -4.87 -21.78
N PHE A 84 -5.15 -5.22 -20.93
CA PHE A 84 -6.37 -5.93 -21.30
C PHE A 84 -7.56 -4.97 -21.43
N LYS A 85 -7.70 -4.05 -20.47
CA LYS A 85 -8.67 -2.94 -20.50
C LYS A 85 -8.08 -1.71 -19.86
N THR A 86 -8.45 -0.54 -20.35
CA THR A 86 -8.02 0.75 -19.79
C THR A 86 -9.23 1.66 -19.56
N GLY A 87 -9.23 2.38 -18.43
CA GLY A 87 -10.29 3.28 -18.02
C GLY A 87 -11.64 2.59 -17.76
N GLU A 88 -11.64 1.31 -17.38
CA GLU A 88 -12.87 0.58 -17.07
C GLU A 88 -13.52 1.19 -15.83
N LYS A 89 -14.75 1.68 -15.96
CA LYS A 89 -15.48 2.25 -14.83
C LYS A 89 -16.01 1.15 -13.93
N PHE A 90 -15.92 1.36 -12.64
CA PHE A 90 -16.54 0.48 -11.65
C PHE A 90 -17.39 1.26 -10.67
N GLU A 91 -18.37 0.56 -10.12
CA GLU A 91 -19.19 1.00 -9.01
C GLU A 91 -19.50 -0.23 -8.17
N PHE A 92 -19.09 -0.16 -6.92
CA PHE A 92 -19.28 -1.16 -5.89
C PHE A 92 -20.19 -0.63 -4.80
N ASP A 93 -21.04 -1.49 -4.28
CA ASP A 93 -21.90 -1.19 -3.14
C ASP A 93 -22.17 -2.47 -2.32
N SER A 94 -23.06 -2.36 -1.33
CA SER A 94 -23.45 -3.48 -0.46
C SER A 94 -24.00 -4.72 -1.20
N TYR A 95 -24.51 -4.55 -2.43
CA TYR A 95 -25.07 -5.60 -3.28
C TYR A 95 -24.12 -6.01 -4.40
N LYS A 96 -23.51 -5.03 -5.08
CA LYS A 96 -22.60 -5.23 -6.21
C LYS A 96 -21.17 -5.12 -5.73
N LYS A 97 -20.56 -6.25 -5.40
CA LYS A 97 -19.18 -6.34 -4.88
C LYS A 97 -18.14 -6.76 -5.92
N ARG A 98 -18.58 -7.14 -7.11
CA ARG A 98 -17.74 -7.73 -8.16
C ARG A 98 -17.83 -6.89 -9.43
N LEU A 99 -16.67 -6.55 -9.98
CA LEU A 99 -16.56 -5.98 -11.31
C LEU A 99 -16.54 -7.15 -12.29
N ASN A 100 -17.57 -7.25 -13.11
CA ASN A 100 -17.60 -8.20 -14.20
C ASN A 100 -16.70 -7.67 -15.31
N SER A 101 -15.42 -8.03 -15.26
CA SER A 101 -14.49 -7.79 -16.35
C SER A 101 -14.89 -8.63 -17.57
N SER A 102 -14.37 -8.26 -18.73
CA SER A 102 -14.34 -9.15 -19.90
C SER A 102 -13.53 -10.41 -19.59
N TYR A 103 -13.67 -11.44 -20.43
CA TYR A 103 -12.89 -12.66 -20.36
C TYR A 103 -11.74 -12.67 -21.36
N VAL A 104 -10.71 -13.44 -21.05
CA VAL A 104 -9.73 -13.92 -22.03
C VAL A 104 -10.10 -15.35 -22.37
N TYR A 105 -10.24 -15.69 -23.66
CA TYR A 105 -10.46 -17.07 -24.08
C TYR A 105 -9.17 -17.71 -24.62
N THR A 106 -9.16 -19.04 -24.72
CA THR A 106 -7.97 -19.85 -25.06
C THR A 106 -7.17 -19.38 -26.27
N GLY A 107 -7.82 -18.84 -27.30
CA GLY A 107 -7.14 -18.32 -28.49
C GLY A 107 -6.22 -17.12 -28.21
N TYR A 108 -6.51 -16.33 -27.18
CA TYR A 108 -5.70 -15.18 -26.76
C TYR A 108 -4.77 -15.49 -25.58
N PHE A 109 -4.76 -16.72 -25.07
CA PHE A 109 -3.87 -17.09 -23.96
C PHE A 109 -2.38 -16.81 -24.27
N PRO A 110 -1.85 -17.09 -25.48
CA PRO A 110 -0.47 -16.77 -25.79
C PRO A 110 -0.16 -15.26 -25.71
N GLU A 111 -1.09 -14.41 -26.14
CA GLU A 111 -0.95 -12.95 -26.10
C GLU A 111 -0.85 -12.46 -24.65
N TYR A 112 -1.75 -12.92 -23.79
CA TYR A 112 -1.78 -12.53 -22.37
C TYR A 112 -0.93 -13.43 -21.47
N ARG A 113 -0.03 -14.24 -22.06
CA ARG A 113 0.87 -15.18 -21.36
C ARG A 113 0.16 -16.06 -20.33
N ILE A 114 -1.09 -16.42 -20.60
CA ILE A 114 -1.86 -17.33 -19.77
C ILE A 114 -1.43 -18.76 -20.15
N GLY A 115 -0.87 -19.46 -19.17
CA GLY A 115 -0.39 -20.82 -19.37
C GLY A 115 -0.63 -21.63 -18.12
N ASP A 116 0.45 -22.12 -17.52
CA ASP A 116 0.38 -22.82 -16.24
C ASP A 116 0.15 -21.83 -15.10
N SER A 117 0.36 -20.53 -15.33
CA SER A 117 -0.08 -19.46 -14.46
C SER A 117 -0.73 -18.32 -15.25
N ALA A 118 -1.43 -17.43 -14.55
CA ALA A 118 -1.89 -16.15 -15.06
C ALA A 118 -1.56 -15.06 -14.04
N ALA A 119 -0.80 -14.05 -14.48
CA ALA A 119 -0.59 -12.83 -13.71
C ALA A 119 -1.67 -11.82 -14.10
N VAL A 120 -2.37 -11.27 -13.10
CA VAL A 120 -3.42 -10.26 -13.26
C VAL A 120 -3.07 -9.09 -12.37
N GLU A 121 -3.12 -7.89 -12.94
CA GLU A 121 -2.89 -6.64 -12.23
C GLU A 121 -4.02 -5.65 -12.50
N TYR A 122 -4.42 -4.94 -11.45
CA TYR A 122 -5.39 -3.86 -11.49
C TYR A 122 -4.72 -2.57 -11.01
N HIS A 123 -4.80 -1.50 -11.79
CA HIS A 123 -4.48 -0.15 -11.34
C HIS A 123 -5.80 0.58 -11.08
N VAL A 124 -6.07 0.92 -9.83
CA VAL A 124 -7.37 1.42 -9.39
C VAL A 124 -7.23 2.89 -9.00
N THR A 125 -8.11 3.73 -9.55
CA THR A 125 -8.33 5.12 -9.14
C THR A 125 -9.74 5.25 -8.57
N ILE A 126 -9.83 5.62 -7.30
CA ILE A 126 -11.11 5.85 -6.64
C ILE A 126 -11.51 7.32 -6.79
N ASN A 127 -12.68 7.55 -7.40
CA ASN A 127 -13.22 8.89 -7.61
C ASN A 127 -14.18 9.32 -6.50
N LYS A 128 -14.89 8.35 -5.89
CA LYS A 128 -15.87 8.63 -4.84
C LYS A 128 -16.05 7.45 -3.90
N MET A 129 -16.12 7.74 -2.61
CA MET A 129 -16.44 6.79 -1.55
C MET A 129 -17.55 7.36 -0.66
N THR A 130 -18.53 6.54 -0.29
CA THR A 130 -19.59 6.91 0.66
C THR A 130 -19.85 5.77 1.64
N GLY A 131 -20.29 6.10 2.85
CA GLY A 131 -20.62 5.10 3.87
C GLY A 131 -19.43 4.28 4.36
N ILE A 132 -18.21 4.72 4.07
CA ILE A 132 -16.96 4.13 4.56
C ILE A 132 -16.39 5.13 5.54
N LYS A 133 -16.61 4.87 6.82
CA LYS A 133 -16.02 5.63 7.93
C LYS A 133 -14.51 5.60 7.84
N GLU A 134 -13.89 6.74 8.09
CA GLU A 134 -12.46 6.82 8.35
C GLU A 134 -12.11 6.00 9.59
N LYS A 135 -10.86 5.56 9.69
CA LYS A 135 -10.35 4.88 10.88
C LYS A 135 -10.55 5.81 12.07
N GLU A 136 -11.29 5.35 13.07
CA GLU A 136 -11.45 6.10 14.31
C GLU A 136 -10.08 6.28 14.96
N LYS A 137 -9.82 7.47 15.50
CA LYS A 137 -8.58 7.76 16.25
C LYS A 137 -8.51 6.80 17.43
N SER A 138 -7.47 5.97 17.50
CA SER A 138 -7.22 5.08 18.64
C SER A 138 -6.89 5.87 19.91
N MET A 139 -6.39 7.10 19.76
CA MET A 139 -6.04 7.98 20.88
C MET A 139 -6.35 9.43 20.55
N ASN A 140 -6.94 10.16 21.50
CA ASN A 140 -7.14 11.60 21.37
C ASN A 140 -5.95 12.34 21.99
N PHE A 141 -5.29 13.19 21.21
CA PHE A 141 -4.18 14.01 21.66
C PHE A 141 -4.60 15.46 21.99
N ASP A 142 -5.91 15.77 22.08
CA ASP A 142 -6.44 17.13 22.36
C ASP A 142 -7.65 17.12 23.32
N ASP A 143 -7.85 16.03 24.07
CA ASP A 143 -8.82 16.03 25.17
C ASP A 143 -8.23 16.61 26.47
N ASP A 144 -9.07 16.76 27.50
CA ASP A 144 -8.66 17.34 28.78
C ASP A 144 -7.57 16.51 29.46
N VAL A 145 -7.60 15.18 29.30
CA VAL A 145 -6.59 14.28 29.87
C VAL A 145 -5.22 14.48 29.19
N ALA A 146 -5.20 14.57 27.86
CA ALA A 146 -4.00 14.85 27.08
C ALA A 146 -3.42 16.22 27.45
N LYS A 147 -4.28 17.24 27.64
CA LYS A 147 -3.89 18.60 28.06
C LYS A 147 -3.22 18.63 29.43
N GLU A 148 -3.78 17.91 30.40
CA GLU A 148 -3.26 17.86 31.77
C GLU A 148 -1.98 17.01 31.91
N SER A 149 -1.79 16.03 31.02
CA SER A 149 -0.72 15.02 31.11
C SER A 149 0.47 15.28 30.17
N SER A 150 0.46 16.39 29.44
CA SER A 150 1.46 16.73 28.42
C SER A 150 2.29 17.95 28.80
N ASP A 151 3.51 18.03 28.28
CA ASP A 151 4.47 19.13 28.53
C ASP A 151 4.92 19.83 27.23
N ALA A 152 4.30 19.48 26.10
CA ALA A 152 4.42 20.14 24.80
C ALA A 152 3.09 20.11 24.03
N VAL A 153 2.91 21.11 23.16
CA VAL A 153 1.87 21.13 22.13
C VAL A 153 2.53 21.23 20.76
N LEU A 154 2.29 20.25 19.90
CA LEU A 154 2.68 20.28 18.50
C LEU A 154 1.48 20.69 17.66
N VAL A 155 1.66 21.64 16.76
CA VAL A 155 0.62 22.09 15.82
C VAL A 155 0.97 21.55 14.44
N VAL A 156 0.10 20.72 13.87
CA VAL A 156 0.28 20.13 12.54
C VAL A 156 -0.95 20.47 11.72
N GLY A 157 -0.78 21.27 10.67
CA GLY A 157 -1.89 21.85 9.94
C GLY A 157 -2.82 22.66 10.87
N ASP A 158 -4.08 22.26 10.94
CA ASP A 158 -5.11 22.85 11.80
C ASP A 158 -5.35 22.09 13.12
N GLN A 159 -4.57 21.03 13.39
CA GLN A 159 -4.74 20.18 14.58
C GLN A 159 -3.63 20.39 15.61
N LYS A 160 -4.03 20.31 16.89
CA LYS A 160 -3.12 20.33 18.04
C LYS A 160 -2.92 18.92 18.58
N PHE A 161 -1.67 18.63 18.94
CA PHE A 161 -1.26 17.37 19.53
C PHE A 161 -0.52 17.66 20.85
N TYR A 162 -1.18 17.38 21.96
CA TYR A 162 -0.63 17.44 23.30
C TYR A 162 0.17 16.16 23.54
N VAL A 163 1.48 16.33 23.75
CA VAL A 163 2.44 15.22 23.75
C VAL A 163 3.48 15.36 24.86
N ASN A 164 4.18 14.27 25.16
CA ASN A 164 5.25 14.25 26.14
C ASN A 164 6.64 14.39 25.47
N LYS A 165 7.38 15.46 25.81
CA LYS A 165 8.71 15.79 25.31
C LYS A 165 9.71 14.67 25.54
N MET A 166 9.73 14.11 26.75
CA MET A 166 10.66 13.04 27.12
C MET A 166 10.40 11.79 26.28
N TYR A 167 9.13 11.39 26.15
CA TYR A 167 8.74 10.21 25.38
C TYR A 167 9.10 10.34 23.90
N LEU A 168 8.73 11.45 23.26
CA LEU A 168 9.10 11.71 21.86
C LEU A 168 10.61 11.80 21.67
N SER A 169 11.34 12.46 22.58
CA SER A 169 12.81 12.55 22.53
C SER A 169 13.49 11.19 22.65
N PHE A 170 12.89 10.26 23.41
CA PHE A 170 13.42 8.93 23.58
C PHE A 170 13.31 8.12 22.28
N HIS A 171 12.22 8.30 21.53
CA HIS A 171 11.95 7.53 20.32
C HIS A 171 12.34 8.23 19.01
N SER A 172 12.67 9.53 19.03
CA SER A 172 12.98 10.31 17.84
C SER A 172 14.15 11.27 18.07
N LYS A 173 15.18 11.15 17.22
CA LYS A 173 16.34 12.05 17.24
C LYS A 173 15.97 13.48 16.84
N TYR A 174 14.97 13.64 15.96
CA TYR A 174 14.41 14.93 15.58
C TYR A 174 13.81 15.63 16.80
N PHE A 175 12.87 14.97 17.49
CA PHE A 175 12.21 15.55 18.66
C PHE A 175 13.17 15.81 19.81
N LYS A 176 14.15 14.92 20.02
CA LYS A 176 15.22 15.15 20.98
C LYS A 176 15.94 16.48 20.69
N SER A 177 16.29 16.74 19.44
CA SER A 177 16.97 17.97 19.03
C SER A 177 16.06 19.19 19.14
N LEU A 178 14.78 19.04 18.74
CA LEU A 178 13.76 20.09 18.83
C LEU A 178 13.53 20.56 20.27
N PHE A 179 13.44 19.62 21.22
CA PHE A 179 13.11 19.94 22.61
C PHE A 179 14.32 20.26 23.50
N SER A 180 15.53 19.81 23.14
CA SER A 180 16.75 20.09 23.92
C SER A 180 17.57 21.28 23.40
N GLY A 181 17.24 21.82 22.23
CA GLY A 181 18.01 22.89 21.62
C GLY A 181 17.72 24.29 22.17
N ASN A 182 18.66 25.21 21.96
CA ASN A 182 18.49 26.65 22.15
C ASN A 182 17.80 27.32 20.93
N PHE A 183 16.88 26.61 20.27
CA PHE A 183 16.12 27.16 19.15
C PHE A 183 15.01 28.08 19.67
N GLU A 184 14.56 29.04 18.87
CA GLU A 184 13.46 29.94 19.28
C GLU A 184 12.19 29.17 19.67
N GLU A 185 12.03 27.97 19.14
CA GLU A 185 10.92 27.04 19.38
C GLU A 185 10.92 26.43 20.78
N SER A 186 12.07 26.27 21.44
CA SER A 186 12.13 25.53 22.72
C SER A 186 11.48 26.29 23.88
N GLY A 187 11.29 27.60 23.73
CA GLY A 187 10.55 28.47 24.66
C GLY A 187 9.08 28.72 24.28
N LYS A 188 8.60 28.22 23.13
CA LYS A 188 7.21 28.43 22.69
C LYS A 188 6.27 27.44 23.40
N SER A 189 5.06 27.91 23.72
CA SER A 189 4.00 27.06 24.27
C SER A 189 3.44 26.08 23.24
N GLU A 190 3.54 26.43 21.95
CA GLU A 190 3.08 25.64 20.81
C GLU A 190 4.17 25.64 19.73
N ILE A 191 4.47 24.46 19.17
CA ILE A 191 5.53 24.28 18.16
C ILE A 191 4.88 23.76 16.87
N GLU A 192 4.99 24.54 15.81
CA GLU A 192 4.44 24.20 14.50
C GLU A 192 5.35 23.20 13.77
N LEU A 193 4.78 22.09 13.29
CA LEU A 193 5.44 21.17 12.36
C LEU A 193 4.85 21.37 10.97
N LYS A 194 5.70 21.80 10.03
CA LYS A 194 5.34 22.05 8.64
C LYS A 194 5.53 20.80 7.80
N ASP A 195 4.85 20.76 6.65
CA ASP A 195 4.99 19.72 5.62
C ASP A 195 4.63 18.29 6.09
N ILE A 196 3.77 18.19 7.11
CA ILE A 196 3.22 16.93 7.62
C ILE A 196 1.69 16.98 7.53
N ASP A 197 1.08 15.93 7.00
CA ASP A 197 -0.38 15.77 7.03
C ASP A 197 -0.85 15.43 8.47
N PRO A 198 -1.86 16.12 9.02
CA PRO A 198 -2.32 15.88 10.38
C PRO A 198 -2.84 14.45 10.64
N LYS A 199 -3.46 13.81 9.64
CA LYS A 199 -3.96 12.42 9.76
C LYS A 199 -2.80 11.43 9.77
N ASP A 200 -1.82 11.62 8.90
CA ASP A 200 -0.61 10.80 8.89
C ASP A 200 0.17 10.95 10.21
N PHE A 201 0.25 12.16 10.77
CA PHE A 201 0.89 12.41 12.07
C PHE A 201 0.14 11.75 13.22
N GLN A 202 -1.19 11.81 13.23
CA GLN A 202 -2.05 11.10 14.17
C GLN A 202 -1.74 9.59 14.15
N GLU A 203 -1.73 8.95 12.97
CA GLU A 203 -1.44 7.52 12.86
C GLU A 203 -0.01 7.18 13.30
N PHE A 204 0.97 8.02 12.95
CA PHE A 204 2.35 7.87 13.42
C PHE A 204 2.44 7.88 14.95
N LEU A 205 1.79 8.84 15.61
CA LEU A 205 1.78 8.91 17.08
C LEU A 205 1.07 7.70 17.68
N GLU A 206 -0.06 7.26 17.14
CA GLU A 206 -0.74 6.08 17.65
C GLU A 206 0.11 4.80 17.56
N VAL A 207 0.89 4.64 16.48
CA VAL A 207 1.84 3.53 16.33
C VAL A 207 3.04 3.67 17.26
N LEU A 208 3.50 4.91 17.50
CA LEU A 208 4.55 5.23 18.45
C LEU A 208 4.15 4.86 19.89
N TYR A 209 2.94 5.24 20.30
CA TYR A 209 2.34 4.94 21.60
C TYR A 209 1.78 3.50 21.69
N ALA A 210 1.95 2.69 20.65
CA ALA A 210 1.53 1.29 20.59
C ALA A 210 0.01 1.06 20.82
N VAL A 211 -0.82 2.03 20.46
CA VAL A 211 -2.29 1.95 20.49
C VAL A 211 -2.90 1.68 19.12
N SER A 212 -2.06 1.61 18.09
CA SER A 212 -2.42 1.26 16.71
C SER A 212 -1.34 0.39 16.08
N SER A 213 -1.74 -0.43 15.11
CA SER A 213 -0.86 -1.35 14.39
C SER A 213 -0.43 -0.78 13.05
N ILE A 214 0.73 -1.26 12.59
CA ILE A 214 1.17 -1.08 11.21
C ILE A 214 0.39 -2.08 10.34
N GLU A 215 -0.20 -1.58 9.26
CA GLU A 215 -0.99 -2.31 8.26
C GLU A 215 -0.53 -1.90 6.86
N ASP A 216 -0.87 -2.67 5.82
CA ASP A 216 -0.52 -2.31 4.44
C ASP A 216 -1.05 -0.91 4.04
N ASP A 217 -2.16 -0.45 4.63
CA ASP A 217 -2.78 0.86 4.34
C ASP A 217 -1.99 2.05 4.85
N ASN A 218 -1.21 1.88 5.92
CA ASN A 218 -0.55 2.99 6.60
C ASN A 218 0.97 2.86 6.65
N VAL A 219 1.51 1.65 6.44
CA VAL A 219 2.94 1.37 6.60
C VAL A 219 3.82 2.30 5.78
N PHE A 220 3.43 2.65 4.56
CA PHE A 220 4.22 3.55 3.72
C PHE A 220 4.29 4.98 4.28
N LYS A 221 3.15 5.50 4.77
CA LYS A 221 3.05 6.83 5.38
C LYS A 221 3.84 6.89 6.69
N ILE A 222 3.72 5.85 7.50
CA ILE A 222 4.46 5.70 8.75
C ILE A 222 5.96 5.58 8.48
N LEU A 223 6.38 4.80 7.47
CA LEU A 223 7.78 4.71 7.05
C LEU A 223 8.33 6.10 6.69
N LYS A 224 7.62 6.85 5.84
CA LYS A 224 7.99 8.21 5.45
C LYS A 224 8.15 9.14 6.65
N LEU A 225 7.20 9.16 7.58
CA LEU A 225 7.28 10.00 8.77
C LEU A 225 8.36 9.53 9.74
N SER A 226 8.58 8.23 9.89
CA SER A 226 9.62 7.69 10.76
C SER A 226 11.02 8.02 10.25
N ASP A 227 11.23 8.09 8.93
CA ASP A 227 12.46 8.58 8.32
C ASP A 227 12.62 10.10 8.58
N PHE A 228 11.60 10.88 8.23
CA PHE A 228 11.60 12.34 8.39
C PHE A 228 11.83 12.80 9.84
N LEU A 229 11.13 12.18 10.79
CA LEU A 229 11.23 12.46 12.22
C LEU A 229 12.37 11.66 12.88
N ALA A 230 13.20 10.94 12.12
CA ALA A 230 14.30 10.13 12.64
C ALA A 230 13.90 9.22 13.83
N ALA A 231 12.75 8.55 13.70
CA ALA A 231 12.17 7.61 14.67
C ALA A 231 12.57 6.17 14.33
N GLU A 232 13.82 5.82 14.63
CA GLU A 232 14.49 4.60 14.16
C GLU A 232 13.76 3.30 14.53
N ILE A 233 13.13 3.22 15.71
CA ILE A 233 12.39 2.02 16.13
C ILE A 233 11.13 1.80 15.28
N ILE A 234 10.43 2.87 14.90
CA ILE A 234 9.24 2.79 14.05
C ILE A 234 9.64 2.50 12.60
N PHE A 235 10.73 3.10 12.15
CA PHE A 235 11.30 2.83 10.83
C PHE A 235 11.63 1.34 10.65
N ARG A 236 12.32 0.72 11.62
CA ARG A 236 12.62 -0.72 11.61
C ARG A 236 11.36 -1.58 11.65
N ARG A 237 10.36 -1.23 12.48
CA ARG A 237 9.07 -1.94 12.51
C ARG A 237 8.35 -1.90 11.16
N CYS A 238 8.47 -0.81 10.40
CA CYS A 238 7.94 -0.73 9.04
C CYS A 238 8.72 -1.64 8.07
N GLU A 239 10.06 -1.67 8.16
CA GLU A 239 10.89 -2.59 7.36
C GLU A 239 10.52 -4.06 7.64
N ASP A 240 10.42 -4.44 8.92
CA ASP A 240 9.99 -5.78 9.35
C ASP A 240 8.60 -6.13 8.79
N PHE A 241 7.66 -5.20 8.87
CA PHE A 241 6.32 -5.39 8.31
C PHE A 241 6.36 -5.63 6.80
N PHE A 242 7.13 -4.83 6.04
CA PHE A 242 7.30 -5.03 4.60
C PHE A 242 7.93 -6.39 4.26
N MET A 243 8.87 -6.83 5.09
CA MET A 243 9.51 -8.12 4.92
C MET A 243 8.53 -9.26 5.17
N ASP A 244 7.85 -9.27 6.32
CA ASP A 244 7.25 -10.48 6.87
C ASP A 244 5.74 -10.60 6.70
N VAL A 245 5.03 -9.46 6.59
CA VAL A 245 3.56 -9.43 6.67
C VAL A 245 2.92 -8.80 5.44
N SER A 246 3.56 -7.76 4.89
CA SER A 246 2.96 -6.92 3.86
C SER A 246 2.65 -7.69 2.58
N LYS A 247 1.46 -7.40 2.02
CA LYS A 247 1.00 -7.94 0.72
C LYS A 247 1.35 -7.03 -0.46
N GLU A 248 2.15 -5.99 -0.22
CA GLU A 248 2.60 -5.11 -1.29
C GLU A 248 3.40 -5.85 -2.36
N SER A 249 3.28 -5.36 -3.59
CA SER A 249 3.98 -5.96 -4.73
C SER A 249 5.50 -5.93 -4.56
N LEU A 250 6.19 -6.90 -5.17
CA LEU A 250 7.65 -6.93 -5.21
C LEU A 250 8.23 -5.64 -5.83
N LYS A 251 7.57 -5.09 -6.86
CA LYS A 251 7.93 -3.83 -7.50
C LYS A 251 7.94 -2.68 -6.50
N PHE A 252 6.84 -2.52 -5.75
CA PHE A 252 6.71 -1.49 -4.74
C PHE A 252 7.78 -1.64 -3.64
N LYS A 253 7.94 -2.84 -3.09
CA LYS A 253 8.96 -3.11 -2.06
C LYS A 253 10.38 -2.78 -2.56
N LEU A 254 10.74 -3.14 -3.80
CA LEU A 254 12.03 -2.78 -4.38
C LEU A 254 12.26 -1.27 -4.48
N GLN A 255 11.25 -0.51 -4.91
CA GLN A 255 11.33 0.96 -4.96
C GLN A 255 11.62 1.57 -3.58
N LEU A 256 11.01 1.02 -2.53
CA LEU A 256 11.28 1.45 -1.15
C LEU A 256 12.73 1.18 -0.74
N THR A 257 13.30 0.06 -1.16
CA THR A 257 14.67 -0.32 -0.77
C THR A 257 15.73 0.65 -1.28
N THR A 258 15.52 1.26 -2.45
CA THR A 258 16.41 2.32 -2.94
C THR A 258 16.13 3.63 -2.22
N LYS A 259 14.85 4.03 -2.15
CA LYS A 259 14.46 5.34 -1.61
C LYS A 259 14.84 5.52 -0.14
N TYR A 260 14.60 4.51 0.69
CA TYR A 260 14.83 4.55 2.13
C TYR A 260 16.06 3.74 2.57
N LYS A 261 16.85 3.20 1.62
CA LYS A 261 18.06 2.41 1.88
C LYS A 261 17.82 1.28 2.88
N LEU A 262 16.94 0.35 2.50
CA LEU A 262 16.51 -0.81 3.31
C LEU A 262 17.22 -2.10 2.85
N PRO A 263 18.45 -2.40 3.32
CA PRO A 263 19.26 -3.50 2.77
C PRO A 263 18.68 -4.89 3.08
N GLU A 264 18.04 -5.09 4.22
CA GLU A 264 17.46 -6.40 4.57
C GLU A 264 16.19 -6.66 3.76
N LEU A 265 15.33 -5.65 3.59
CA LEU A 265 14.21 -5.73 2.66
C LEU A 265 14.68 -5.98 1.21
N ARG A 266 15.76 -5.34 0.78
CA ARG A 266 16.36 -5.54 -0.57
C ARG A 266 16.77 -6.99 -0.77
N LYS A 267 17.55 -7.52 0.16
CA LYS A 267 18.00 -8.92 0.16
C LYS A 267 16.81 -9.88 0.13
N LYS A 268 15.76 -9.61 0.92
CA LYS A 268 14.55 -10.43 0.93
C LYS A 268 13.82 -10.40 -0.42
N CYS A 269 13.69 -9.22 -1.03
CA CYS A 269 13.11 -9.06 -2.37
C CYS A 269 13.86 -9.90 -3.42
N PHE A 270 15.20 -9.80 -3.48
CA PHE A 270 16.00 -10.56 -4.43
C PHE A 270 15.99 -12.07 -4.17
N ASN A 271 15.95 -12.50 -2.91
CA ASN A 271 15.84 -13.92 -2.56
C ASN A 271 14.48 -14.50 -2.98
N GLY A 272 13.42 -13.70 -2.94
CA GLY A 272 12.08 -14.08 -3.39
C GLY A 272 11.91 -14.19 -4.90
N MET A 273 12.84 -13.69 -5.71
CA MET A 273 12.77 -13.81 -7.17
C MET A 273 13.07 -15.24 -7.64
N THR A 274 12.30 -15.72 -8.62
CA THR A 274 12.36 -17.07 -9.18
C THR A 274 12.35 -17.04 -10.71
N LYS A 275 12.43 -18.20 -11.37
CA LYS A 275 12.38 -18.29 -12.84
C LYS A 275 11.07 -17.77 -13.44
N SER A 276 9.98 -17.75 -12.68
CA SER A 276 8.69 -17.22 -13.13
C SER A 276 8.53 -15.72 -12.88
N THR A 277 9.51 -15.06 -12.25
CA THR A 277 9.47 -13.62 -12.01
C THR A 277 9.54 -12.85 -13.33
N ASN A 278 8.57 -11.95 -13.56
CA ASN A 278 8.63 -11.04 -14.70
C ASN A 278 9.52 -9.85 -14.38
N PHE A 279 10.81 -9.95 -14.73
CA PHE A 279 11.78 -8.88 -14.49
C PHE A 279 11.43 -7.56 -15.18
N LYS A 280 10.72 -7.59 -16.32
CA LYS A 280 10.36 -6.35 -17.03
C LYS A 280 9.48 -5.44 -16.18
N ASP A 281 8.59 -6.03 -15.37
CA ASP A 281 7.65 -5.27 -14.54
C ASP A 281 8.33 -4.64 -13.31
N LEU A 282 9.51 -5.14 -12.94
CA LEU A 282 10.31 -4.65 -11.82
C LEU A 282 11.28 -3.53 -12.21
N ILE A 283 11.47 -3.29 -13.51
CA ILE A 283 12.27 -2.17 -14.02
C ILE A 283 11.55 -0.87 -13.66
N PRO A 284 12.20 0.08 -12.97
CA PRO A 284 11.59 1.36 -12.68
C PRO A 284 11.41 2.15 -13.98
N GLU A 285 10.37 2.99 -14.02
CA GLU A 285 10.11 3.88 -15.17
C GLU A 285 11.26 4.87 -15.38
N ASN A 286 11.81 5.40 -14.28
CA ASN A 286 13.01 6.20 -14.30
C ASN A 286 14.21 5.34 -13.86
N SER A 287 15.22 5.23 -14.72
CA SER A 287 16.41 4.43 -14.43
C SER A 287 17.18 4.91 -13.19
N ALA A 288 17.00 6.17 -12.77
CA ALA A 288 17.63 6.74 -11.58
C ALA A 288 16.97 6.29 -10.27
N ASP A 289 15.77 5.69 -10.31
CA ASP A 289 15.10 5.18 -9.12
C ASP A 289 15.79 3.94 -8.54
N PHE A 290 16.66 3.29 -9.32
CA PHE A 290 17.59 2.27 -8.88
C PHE A 290 19.01 2.83 -8.89
N ASP A 291 19.71 2.70 -7.77
CA ASP A 291 21.13 3.01 -7.71
C ASP A 291 21.98 1.94 -8.44
N SER A 292 23.26 2.21 -8.64
CA SER A 292 24.16 1.30 -9.35
C SER A 292 24.30 -0.08 -8.70
N GLU A 293 24.14 -0.16 -7.38
CA GLU A 293 24.23 -1.42 -6.64
C GLU A 293 22.97 -2.26 -6.87
N VAL A 294 21.79 -1.64 -6.79
CA VAL A 294 20.51 -2.28 -7.09
C VAL A 294 20.47 -2.78 -8.54
N TRP A 295 20.93 -1.96 -9.50
CA TRP A 295 21.03 -2.39 -10.90
C TRP A 295 21.93 -3.60 -11.10
N LYS A 296 23.09 -3.63 -10.43
CA LYS A 296 24.03 -4.74 -10.50
C LYS A 296 23.42 -6.02 -9.92
N GLU A 297 22.84 -5.95 -8.73
CA GLU A 297 22.18 -7.09 -8.09
C GLU A 297 21.02 -7.62 -8.94
N PHE A 298 20.19 -6.71 -9.47
CA PHE A 298 19.08 -7.04 -10.34
C PHE A 298 19.52 -7.78 -11.60
N PHE A 299 20.54 -7.27 -12.30
CA PHE A 299 21.09 -7.91 -13.48
C PHE A 299 21.67 -9.30 -13.19
N LEU A 300 22.48 -9.42 -12.13
CA LEU A 300 23.06 -10.70 -11.72
C LEU A 300 21.97 -11.72 -11.34
N LYS A 301 20.94 -11.29 -10.61
CA LYS A 301 19.83 -12.14 -10.22
C LYS A 301 19.02 -12.61 -11.44
N ALA A 302 18.72 -11.71 -12.37
CA ALA A 302 18.01 -12.05 -13.61
C ALA A 302 18.78 -13.10 -14.43
N ILE A 303 20.09 -12.91 -14.63
CA ILE A 303 20.94 -13.88 -15.35
C ILE A 303 20.95 -15.24 -14.65
N SER A 304 21.02 -15.28 -13.32
CA SER A 304 21.07 -16.54 -12.58
C SER A 304 19.81 -17.41 -12.71
N LEU A 305 18.71 -16.82 -13.21
CA LEU A 305 17.39 -17.44 -13.31
C LEU A 305 16.97 -17.75 -14.76
N ILE A 306 17.74 -17.28 -15.75
CA ILE A 306 17.62 -17.64 -17.17
C ILE A 306 18.35 -18.97 -17.41
#